data_AF-C1MVK6-F1
#
_entry.id   AF-C1MVK6-F1
#
_cell.length_a   1.000
_cell.length_b   1.000
_cell.length_c   1.000
_cell.angle_alpha   90.00
_cell.angle_beta   90.00
_cell.angle_gamma   90.00
#
_symmetry.space_group_name_H-M   'P 1'
#
loop_
_entity.id
_entity.type
_entity.pdbx_description
1 polymer ?
#
loop_
_entity_poly.entity_id
_entity_poly.type
_entity_poly.pdbx_seq_one_letter_code
_entity_poly.pdbx_strand_id
1 'polypeptide(L)'
;MDADELLARSLQQEENALAAAASARDDDVHAAFASRLRGGVETVSRHHDDLAKAVALSVVPLDRLDAEARALVTASRAAAAAAAAAAADASSPSPSPAAKEISHEDARLLRLLRWFKREFFRWCDAPPCDVCGASGPELVSCVGMTPPTANDLAHGASRVEAYACASATCDGAVTTRFPRYNDASKLLETRRGRCGEFANAFAQLCVALGYDTRWVIDWEDHVWCEVFSASQGRWLHCDACEDACDQPLLYEKGWGKKLSYAIAFGRGGVKDVTRRYVVDFDATVAARTR
;
A
#
# COMPACT_ATOMS: atom_id res chain seq x y z
N MET A 1 -63.05 -10.64 5.79
CA MET A 1 -61.65 -10.65 6.27
C MET A 1 -61.64 -9.83 7.53
N ASP A 2 -61.15 -10.45 8.60
CA ASP A 2 -61.03 -9.83 9.91
C ASP A 2 -59.96 -8.72 9.88
N ALA A 3 -60.17 -7.64 10.62
CA ALA A 3 -59.21 -6.52 10.68
C ALA A 3 -57.85 -7.01 11.22
N ASP A 4 -57.88 -7.98 12.12
CA ASP A 4 -56.68 -8.61 12.69
C ASP A 4 -55.91 -9.44 11.65
N GLU A 5 -56.61 -10.08 10.71
CA GLU A 5 -55.99 -10.86 9.63
C GLU A 5 -55.29 -9.94 8.61
N LEU A 6 -55.86 -8.75 8.36
CA LEU A 6 -55.24 -7.75 7.49
C LEU A 6 -54.00 -7.12 8.14
N LEU A 7 -54.05 -6.82 9.45
CA LEU A 7 -52.90 -6.31 10.18
C LEU A 7 -51.75 -7.33 10.23
N ALA A 8 -52.05 -8.61 10.50
CA ALA A 8 -51.06 -9.68 10.50
C ALA A 8 -50.36 -9.84 9.14
N ARG A 9 -51.11 -9.76 8.03
CA ARG A 9 -50.54 -9.81 6.67
C ARG A 9 -49.66 -8.58 6.37
N SER A 10 -50.06 -7.40 6.81
CA SER A 10 -49.26 -6.17 6.64
C SER A 10 -47.92 -6.26 7.37
N LEU A 11 -47.93 -6.70 8.64
CA LEU A 11 -46.71 -6.89 9.42
C LEU A 11 -45.78 -7.93 8.81
N GLN A 12 -46.34 -9.05 8.30
CA GLN A 12 -45.55 -10.07 7.63
C GLN A 12 -44.92 -9.56 6.32
N GLN A 13 -45.63 -8.70 5.58
CA GLN A 13 -45.10 -8.07 4.36
C GLN A 13 -43.97 -7.10 4.67
N GLU A 14 -44.10 -6.30 5.72
CA GLU A 14 -43.03 -5.40 6.19
C GLU A 14 -41.80 -6.18 6.64
N GLU A 15 -41.98 -7.25 7.43
CA GLU A 15 -40.89 -8.12 7.87
C GLU A 15 -40.17 -8.77 6.68
N ASN A 16 -40.91 -9.29 5.70
CA ASN A 16 -40.33 -9.88 4.49
C ASN A 16 -39.59 -8.84 3.64
N ALA A 17 -40.10 -7.61 3.56
CA ALA A 17 -39.44 -6.52 2.83
C ALA A 17 -38.13 -6.10 3.51
N LEU A 18 -38.10 -6.04 4.84
CA LEU A 18 -36.89 -5.79 5.62
C LEU A 18 -35.85 -6.91 5.44
N ALA A 19 -36.29 -8.17 5.48
CA ALA A 19 -35.42 -9.32 5.26
C ALA A 19 -34.83 -9.34 3.83
N ALA A 20 -35.65 -9.05 2.82
CA ALA A 20 -35.19 -8.95 1.43
C ALA A 20 -34.21 -7.78 1.22
N ALA A 21 -34.46 -6.62 1.85
CA ALA A 21 -33.55 -5.48 1.81
C ALA A 21 -32.22 -5.78 2.53
N ALA A 22 -32.22 -6.55 3.61
CA ALA A 22 -31.01 -7.01 4.28
C ALA A 22 -30.21 -7.97 3.38
N SER A 23 -30.88 -8.98 2.79
CA SER A 23 -30.23 -9.92 1.85
C SER A 23 -29.62 -9.22 0.63
N ALA A 24 -30.31 -8.25 0.04
CA ALA A 24 -29.80 -7.50 -1.10
C ALA A 24 -28.58 -6.63 -0.73
N ARG A 25 -28.53 -6.12 0.51
CA ARG A 25 -27.35 -5.42 1.03
C ARG A 25 -26.18 -6.37 1.23
N ASP A 26 -26.42 -7.57 1.76
CA ASP A 26 -25.38 -8.59 1.94
C ASP A 26 -24.80 -9.02 0.57
N ASP A 27 -25.65 -9.21 -0.44
CA ASP A 27 -25.22 -9.50 -1.82
C ASP A 27 -24.34 -8.38 -2.40
N ASP A 28 -24.70 -7.11 -2.20
CA ASP A 28 -23.90 -5.96 -2.64
C ASP A 28 -22.55 -5.88 -1.91
N VAL A 29 -22.53 -6.13 -0.59
CA VAL A 29 -21.30 -6.17 0.22
C VAL A 29 -20.36 -7.28 -0.26
N HIS A 30 -20.89 -8.48 -0.49
CA HIS A 30 -20.10 -9.60 -1.00
C HIS A 30 -19.60 -9.34 -2.43
N ALA A 31 -20.43 -8.72 -3.29
CA ALA A 31 -20.03 -8.33 -4.63
C ALA A 31 -18.89 -7.29 -4.63
N ALA A 32 -18.98 -6.28 -3.76
CA ALA A 32 -17.95 -5.27 -3.57
C ALA A 32 -16.64 -5.88 -3.05
N PHE A 33 -16.73 -6.78 -2.06
CA PHE A 33 -15.58 -7.51 -1.54
C PHE A 33 -14.89 -8.32 -2.65
N ALA A 34 -15.66 -9.12 -3.39
CA ALA A 34 -15.15 -9.92 -4.50
C ALA A 34 -14.57 -9.08 -5.63
N SER A 35 -15.15 -7.91 -5.91
CA SER A 35 -14.62 -6.96 -6.90
C SER A 35 -13.25 -6.45 -6.49
N ARG A 36 -13.08 -6.09 -5.20
CA ARG A 36 -11.78 -5.65 -4.66
C ARG A 36 -10.74 -6.75 -4.70
N LEU A 37 -11.12 -8.01 -4.43
CA LEU A 37 -10.23 -9.17 -4.60
C LEU A 37 -9.76 -9.33 -6.05
N ARG A 38 -10.69 -9.23 -7.02
CA ARG A 38 -10.35 -9.32 -8.45
C ARG A 38 -9.39 -8.21 -8.88
N GLY A 39 -9.64 -6.97 -8.44
CA GLY A 39 -8.74 -5.84 -8.66
C GLY A 39 -7.34 -6.08 -8.07
N GLY A 40 -7.28 -6.67 -6.87
CA GLY A 40 -6.05 -7.15 -6.23
C GLY A 40 -5.20 -8.06 -7.12
N VAL A 41 -5.84 -9.10 -7.66
CA VAL A 41 -5.21 -10.08 -8.56
C VAL A 41 -4.75 -9.43 -9.86
N GLU A 42 -5.56 -8.55 -10.44
CA GLU A 42 -5.25 -7.87 -11.69
C GLU A 42 -4.03 -6.94 -11.54
N THR A 43 -3.96 -6.16 -10.45
CA THR A 43 -2.81 -5.29 -10.15
C THR A 43 -1.51 -6.09 -10.08
N VAL A 44 -1.49 -7.19 -9.32
CA VAL A 44 -0.28 -8.01 -9.16
C VAL A 44 0.10 -8.70 -10.47
N SER A 45 -0.87 -9.14 -11.26
CA SER A 45 -0.61 -9.77 -12.56
C SER A 45 0.16 -8.82 -13.50
N ARG A 46 -0.18 -7.53 -13.49
CA ARG A 46 0.54 -6.51 -14.28
C ARG A 46 2.00 -6.32 -13.85
N HIS A 47 2.34 -6.54 -12.58
CA HIS A 47 3.73 -6.37 -12.12
C HIS A 47 4.70 -7.37 -12.76
N HIS A 48 4.17 -8.50 -13.24
CA HIS A 48 4.96 -9.56 -13.84
C HIS A 48 5.15 -9.40 -15.36
N ASP A 49 4.55 -8.38 -15.98
CA ASP A 49 4.79 -8.03 -17.38
C ASP A 49 6.26 -7.69 -17.64
N ASP A 50 6.82 -8.19 -18.75
CA ASP A 50 8.24 -8.06 -19.05
C ASP A 50 8.65 -6.61 -19.36
N LEU A 51 7.78 -5.87 -20.04
CA LEU A 51 8.04 -4.46 -20.34
C LEU A 51 7.97 -3.63 -19.07
N ALA A 52 6.99 -3.87 -18.20
CA ALA A 52 6.88 -3.19 -16.91
C ALA A 52 8.12 -3.42 -16.02
N LYS A 53 8.63 -4.66 -15.98
CA LYS A 53 9.89 -4.98 -15.28
C LYS A 53 11.10 -4.28 -15.91
N ALA A 54 11.19 -4.21 -17.24
CA ALA A 54 12.28 -3.52 -17.91
C ALA A 54 12.26 -2.00 -17.62
N VAL A 55 11.08 -1.38 -17.64
CA VAL A 55 10.90 0.04 -17.26
C VAL A 55 11.34 0.25 -15.80
N ALA A 56 10.93 -0.62 -14.89
CA ALA A 56 11.36 -0.59 -13.50
C ALA A 56 12.89 -0.68 -13.33
N LEU A 57 13.55 -1.63 -13.99
CA LEU A 57 15.00 -1.76 -13.91
C LEU A 57 15.74 -0.55 -14.49
N SER A 58 15.16 0.14 -15.48
CA SER A 58 15.77 1.32 -16.10
C SER A 58 15.90 2.53 -15.17
N VAL A 59 15.09 2.59 -14.11
CA VAL A 59 15.09 3.73 -13.16
C VAL A 59 15.77 3.43 -11.83
N VAL A 60 16.04 2.16 -11.52
CA VAL A 60 16.69 1.76 -10.26
C VAL A 60 18.20 1.97 -10.35
N PRO A 61 18.82 2.72 -9.41
CA PRO A 61 20.27 2.88 -9.37
C PRO A 61 20.94 1.64 -8.76
N LEU A 62 20.83 0.49 -9.44
CA LEU A 62 21.15 -0.84 -8.91
C LEU A 62 22.57 -0.94 -8.37
N ASP A 63 23.58 -0.49 -9.13
CA ASP A 63 24.98 -0.54 -8.70
C ASP A 63 25.22 0.22 -7.38
N ARG A 64 24.56 1.38 -7.23
CA ARG A 64 24.63 2.17 -5.99
C ARG A 64 23.97 1.42 -4.84
N LEU A 65 22.76 0.90 -5.06
CA LEU A 65 22.02 0.17 -4.03
C LEU A 65 22.78 -1.10 -3.60
N ASP A 66 23.43 -1.82 -4.52
CA ASP A 66 24.25 -2.99 -4.21
C ASP A 66 25.53 -2.59 -3.45
N ALA A 67 26.17 -1.47 -3.78
CA ALA A 67 27.29 -0.95 -3.01
C ALA A 67 26.88 -0.58 -1.57
N GLU A 68 25.77 0.11 -1.41
CA GLU A 68 25.21 0.45 -0.10
C GLU A 68 24.77 -0.79 0.69
N ALA A 69 24.20 -1.79 0.02
CA ALA A 69 23.81 -3.06 0.63
C ALA A 69 25.03 -3.82 1.16
N ARG A 70 26.11 -3.93 0.38
CA ARG A 70 27.38 -4.53 0.83
C ARG A 70 27.93 -3.82 2.07
N ALA A 71 27.92 -2.49 2.08
CA ALA A 71 28.35 -1.72 3.24
C ALA A 71 27.49 -2.00 4.49
N LEU A 72 26.17 -2.13 4.31
CA LEU A 72 25.25 -2.48 5.40
C LEU A 72 25.48 -3.90 5.92
N VAL A 73 25.75 -4.87 5.04
CA VAL A 73 26.12 -6.24 5.42
C VAL A 73 27.39 -6.21 6.28
N THR A 74 28.45 -5.54 5.82
CA THR A 74 29.71 -5.40 6.57
C THR A 74 29.49 -4.79 7.96
N ALA A 75 28.69 -3.71 8.04
CA ALA A 75 28.36 -3.08 9.32
C ALA A 75 27.57 -4.01 10.24
N SER A 76 26.59 -4.75 9.71
CA SER A 76 25.78 -5.69 10.49
C SER A 76 26.60 -6.86 11.05
N ARG A 77 27.55 -7.38 10.26
CA ARG A 77 28.45 -8.46 10.68
C ARG A 77 29.36 -7.99 11.81
N ALA A 78 29.91 -6.78 11.70
CA ALA A 78 30.72 -6.18 12.76
C ALA A 78 29.91 -6.00 14.06
N ALA A 79 28.66 -5.51 13.95
CA ALA A 79 27.76 -5.36 15.10
C ALA A 79 27.39 -6.73 15.72
N ALA A 80 27.12 -7.75 14.90
CA ALA A 80 26.85 -9.10 15.37
C ALA A 80 28.04 -9.71 16.10
N ALA A 81 29.26 -9.55 15.57
CA ALA A 81 30.49 -10.01 16.21
C ALA A 81 30.74 -9.30 17.55
N ALA A 82 30.53 -7.99 17.61
CA ALA A 82 30.63 -7.22 18.84
C ALA A 82 29.60 -7.66 19.90
N ALA A 83 28.34 -7.89 19.48
CA ALA A 83 27.30 -8.39 20.37
C ALA A 83 27.62 -9.80 20.90
N ALA A 84 28.16 -10.69 20.05
CA ALA A 84 28.60 -12.02 20.47
C ALA A 84 29.77 -11.97 21.47
N ALA A 85 30.74 -11.08 21.24
CA ALA A 85 31.85 -10.86 22.17
C ALA A 85 31.37 -10.33 23.53
N ALA A 86 30.42 -9.37 23.53
CA ALA A 86 29.82 -8.83 24.75
C ALA A 86 28.98 -9.86 25.51
N ALA A 87 28.26 -10.73 24.80
CA ALA A 87 27.47 -11.81 25.42
C ALA A 87 28.35 -12.93 26.01
N ALA A 88 29.58 -13.10 25.52
CA ALA A 88 30.56 -14.03 26.08
C ALA A 88 31.22 -13.51 27.37
N ASP A 89 31.10 -12.20 27.67
CA ASP A 89 31.54 -11.61 28.93
C ASP A 89 30.44 -11.75 30.00
N ALA A 90 30.67 -12.64 30.97
CA ALA A 90 29.71 -13.06 31.99
C ALA A 90 29.26 -11.96 32.98
N SER A 91 29.74 -10.72 32.82
CA SER A 91 29.41 -9.57 33.66
C SER A 91 28.32 -8.65 33.07
N SER A 92 27.82 -8.90 31.85
CA SER A 92 26.82 -8.04 31.21
C SER A 92 25.36 -8.45 31.51
N PRO A 93 24.46 -7.49 31.80
CA PRO A 93 23.05 -7.80 32.03
C PRO A 93 22.37 -8.22 30.73
N SER A 94 21.55 -9.27 30.81
CA SER A 94 20.52 -9.77 29.87
C SER A 94 20.71 -9.46 28.37
N PRO A 95 20.81 -10.47 27.48
CA PRO A 95 21.01 -10.23 26.06
C PRO A 95 19.82 -9.46 25.46
N SER A 96 20.08 -8.24 25.00
CA SER A 96 19.37 -7.64 23.85
C SER A 96 19.26 -8.69 22.74
N PRO A 97 18.15 -8.75 21.96
CA PRO A 97 18.06 -9.71 20.85
C PRO A 97 19.33 -9.63 20.01
N ALA A 98 20.08 -10.73 19.99
CA ALA A 98 21.43 -10.76 19.44
C ALA A 98 21.40 -10.15 18.03
N ALA A 99 22.18 -9.08 17.82
CA ALA A 99 22.30 -8.47 16.50
C ALA A 99 22.74 -9.56 15.52
N LYS A 100 21.94 -9.80 14.47
CA LYS A 100 22.24 -10.80 13.44
C LYS A 100 22.79 -10.08 12.21
N GLU A 101 23.71 -10.76 11.53
CA GLU A 101 24.13 -10.34 10.19
C GLU A 101 22.92 -10.33 9.25
N ILE A 102 22.77 -9.25 8.50
CA ILE A 102 21.75 -9.13 7.46
C ILE A 102 22.26 -9.75 6.15
N SER A 103 21.40 -10.42 5.39
CA SER A 103 21.75 -10.89 4.06
C SER A 103 21.90 -9.73 3.07
N HIS A 104 22.56 -9.97 1.95
CA HIS A 104 22.71 -8.96 0.91
C HIS A 104 21.35 -8.57 0.30
N GLU A 105 20.46 -9.56 0.10
CA GLU A 105 19.13 -9.37 -0.47
C GLU A 105 18.24 -8.52 0.45
N ASP A 106 18.24 -8.81 1.76
CA ASP A 106 17.50 -8.02 2.75
C ASP A 106 18.11 -6.62 2.88
N ALA A 107 19.45 -6.49 2.87
CA ALA A 107 20.12 -5.19 2.90
C ALA A 107 19.75 -4.33 1.69
N ARG A 108 19.72 -4.92 0.49
CA ARG A 108 19.32 -4.23 -0.74
C ARG A 108 17.85 -3.81 -0.70
N LEU A 109 16.95 -4.64 -0.16
CA LEU A 109 15.55 -4.27 0.06
C LEU A 109 15.44 -3.03 0.97
N LEU A 110 16.21 -2.97 2.05
CA LEU A 110 16.26 -1.79 2.93
C LEU A 110 16.83 -0.55 2.24
N ARG A 111 17.78 -0.70 1.31
CA ARG A 111 18.29 0.43 0.51
C ARG A 111 17.28 0.89 -0.54
N LEU A 112 16.57 -0.06 -1.15
CA LEU A 112 15.49 0.22 -2.10
C LEU A 112 14.36 1.03 -1.44
N LEU A 113 13.87 0.60 -0.26
CA LEU A 113 12.85 1.33 0.50
C LEU A 113 13.28 2.77 0.79
N ARG A 114 14.49 2.94 1.30
CA ARG A 114 15.04 4.24 1.67
C ARG A 114 15.17 5.15 0.45
N TRP A 115 15.75 4.65 -0.64
CA TRP A 115 15.86 5.40 -1.89
C TRP A 115 14.50 5.78 -2.44
N PHE A 116 13.56 4.83 -2.44
CA PHE A 116 12.22 5.05 -2.96
C PHE A 116 11.54 6.22 -2.25
N LYS A 117 11.50 6.20 -0.91
CA LYS A 117 10.83 7.24 -0.12
C LYS A 117 11.56 8.58 -0.12
N ARG A 118 12.89 8.56 -0.06
CA ARG A 118 13.68 9.78 0.22
C ARG A 118 14.17 10.51 -1.01
N GLU A 119 14.24 9.83 -2.15
CA GLU A 119 14.86 10.37 -3.36
C GLU A 119 13.97 10.22 -4.59
N PHE A 120 13.33 9.06 -4.75
CA PHE A 120 12.66 8.71 -6.01
C PHE A 120 11.22 9.19 -6.09
N PHE A 121 10.39 8.84 -5.09
CA PHE A 121 8.93 9.00 -5.13
C PHE A 121 8.44 9.98 -4.07
N ARG A 122 7.47 10.84 -4.42
CA ARG A 122 7.03 11.96 -3.57
C ARG A 122 5.57 11.83 -3.16
N TRP A 123 5.30 12.13 -1.90
CA TRP A 123 3.93 12.29 -1.44
C TRP A 123 3.29 13.50 -2.13
N CYS A 124 2.07 13.32 -2.65
CA CYS A 124 1.32 14.37 -3.33
C CYS A 124 -0.14 14.31 -2.91
N ASP A 125 -0.51 15.16 -1.96
CA ASP A 125 -1.92 15.33 -1.58
C ASP A 125 -2.63 16.40 -2.44
N ALA A 126 -1.91 17.43 -2.85
CA ALA A 126 -2.33 18.39 -3.86
C ALA A 126 -1.13 18.66 -4.80
N PRO A 127 -1.30 18.56 -6.12
CA PRO A 127 -0.22 18.88 -7.05
C PRO A 127 0.10 20.38 -7.01
N PRO A 128 1.37 20.79 -7.24
CA PRO A 128 1.67 22.18 -7.54
C PRO A 128 1.01 22.59 -8.85
N CYS A 129 0.75 23.88 -9.03
CA CYS A 129 0.21 24.43 -10.27
C CYS A 129 1.16 24.15 -11.45
N ASP A 130 0.66 23.56 -12.54
CA ASP A 130 1.44 23.22 -13.73
C ASP A 130 2.06 24.44 -14.44
N VAL A 131 1.54 25.65 -14.21
CA VAL A 131 1.99 26.88 -14.88
C VAL A 131 2.93 27.70 -14.00
N CYS A 132 2.52 28.04 -12.77
CA CYS A 132 3.31 28.92 -11.91
C CYS A 132 4.09 28.20 -10.80
N GLY A 133 3.89 26.88 -10.63
CA GLY A 133 4.54 26.09 -9.59
C GLY A 133 4.05 26.38 -8.16
N ALA A 134 3.04 27.25 -7.98
CA ALA A 134 2.46 27.50 -6.66
C ALA A 134 1.95 26.20 -6.04
N SER A 135 2.11 26.08 -4.73
CA SER A 135 1.77 24.87 -3.96
C SER A 135 1.26 25.25 -2.59
N GLY A 136 0.57 24.31 -1.94
CA GLY A 136 0.02 24.48 -0.60
C GLY A 136 -1.46 24.88 -0.62
N PRO A 137 -2.19 24.59 0.46
CA PRO A 137 -3.65 24.67 0.50
C PRO A 137 -4.20 26.10 0.35
N GLU A 138 -3.38 27.12 0.64
CA GLU A 138 -3.74 28.53 0.49
C GLU A 138 -3.79 28.99 -0.97
N LEU A 139 -2.99 28.36 -1.84
CA LEU A 139 -2.83 28.77 -3.24
C LEU A 139 -3.39 27.76 -4.23
N VAL A 140 -3.49 26.49 -3.84
CA VAL A 140 -3.97 25.40 -4.68
C VAL A 140 -4.98 24.57 -3.91
N SER A 141 -6.21 24.51 -4.41
CA SER A 141 -7.32 23.81 -3.76
C SER A 141 -8.05 22.88 -4.72
N CYS A 142 -8.52 21.75 -4.20
CA CYS A 142 -9.30 20.79 -4.99
C CYS A 142 -10.67 21.38 -5.32
N VAL A 143 -11.03 21.37 -6.60
CA VAL A 143 -12.32 21.85 -7.12
C VAL A 143 -13.20 20.71 -7.62
N GLY A 144 -12.86 19.46 -7.25
CA GLY A 144 -13.61 18.25 -7.57
C GLY A 144 -12.92 17.38 -8.60
N MET A 145 -13.71 16.65 -9.37
CA MET A 145 -13.23 15.70 -10.39
C MET A 145 -13.40 16.28 -11.78
N THR A 146 -12.48 15.93 -12.68
CA THR A 146 -12.57 16.24 -14.11
C THR A 146 -12.59 14.94 -14.92
N PRO A 147 -13.23 14.90 -16.10
CA PRO A 147 -13.23 13.70 -16.92
C PRO A 147 -11.80 13.22 -17.27
N PRO A 148 -11.54 11.90 -17.22
CA PRO A 148 -10.26 11.36 -17.67
C PRO A 148 -10.13 11.51 -19.18
N THR A 149 -8.92 11.81 -19.65
CA THR A 149 -8.56 11.77 -21.07
C THR A 149 -8.36 10.32 -21.53
N ALA A 150 -8.26 10.11 -22.85
CA ALA A 150 -7.90 8.80 -23.40
C ALA A 150 -6.54 8.31 -22.88
N ASN A 151 -5.58 9.22 -22.68
CA ASN A 151 -4.29 8.89 -22.08
C ASN A 151 -4.41 8.51 -20.60
N ASP A 152 -5.24 9.22 -19.83
CA ASP A 152 -5.48 8.88 -18.43
C ASP A 152 -6.02 7.44 -18.29
N LEU A 153 -7.02 7.10 -19.11
CA LEU A 153 -7.63 5.76 -19.15
C LEU A 153 -6.65 4.67 -19.59
N ALA A 154 -5.79 4.95 -20.59
CA ALA A 154 -4.78 4.02 -21.06
C ALA A 154 -3.80 3.59 -19.96
N HIS A 155 -3.56 4.47 -18.98
CA HIS A 155 -2.71 4.21 -17.80
C HIS A 155 -3.52 3.92 -16.52
N GLY A 156 -4.78 3.52 -16.67
CA GLY A 156 -5.62 3.06 -15.57
C GLY A 156 -6.12 4.15 -14.63
N ALA A 157 -6.06 5.44 -15.01
CA ALA A 157 -6.62 6.54 -14.24
C ALA A 157 -8.08 6.80 -14.63
N SER A 158 -9.01 6.10 -13.97
CA SER A 158 -10.46 6.35 -14.09
C SER A 158 -10.92 7.58 -13.30
N ARG A 159 -10.08 8.09 -12.39
CA ARG A 159 -10.33 9.23 -11.52
C ARG A 159 -9.26 10.29 -11.74
N VAL A 160 -9.68 11.52 -12.04
CA VAL A 160 -8.79 12.68 -12.16
C VAL A 160 -9.30 13.79 -11.26
N GLU A 161 -8.50 14.15 -10.27
CA GLU A 161 -8.77 15.27 -9.37
C GLU A 161 -8.35 16.57 -10.08
N ALA A 162 -9.12 17.65 -9.90
CA ALA A 162 -8.85 18.97 -10.47
C ALA A 162 -8.52 19.98 -9.36
N TYR A 163 -7.48 20.76 -9.56
CA TYR A 163 -6.97 21.71 -8.57
C TYR A 163 -6.85 23.10 -9.17
N ALA A 164 -7.57 24.08 -8.62
CA ALA A 164 -7.52 25.47 -9.08
C ALA A 164 -6.38 26.22 -8.40
N CYS A 165 -5.71 27.11 -9.16
CA CYS A 165 -4.63 27.94 -8.65
C CYS A 165 -5.08 29.39 -8.41
N ALA A 166 -5.00 29.84 -7.15
CA ALA A 166 -5.31 31.21 -6.72
C ALA A 166 -4.09 32.15 -6.70
N SER A 167 -2.93 31.71 -7.20
CA SER A 167 -1.74 32.56 -7.30
C SER A 167 -1.99 33.75 -8.23
N ALA A 168 -1.46 34.92 -7.88
CA ALA A 168 -1.54 36.13 -8.71
C ALA A 168 -1.04 35.93 -10.14
N THR A 169 -0.07 35.03 -10.36
CA THR A 169 0.42 34.70 -11.71
C THR A 169 -0.62 33.99 -12.57
N CYS A 170 -1.52 33.22 -11.96
CA CYS A 170 -2.55 32.44 -12.66
C CYS A 170 -3.92 33.10 -12.66
N ASP A 171 -4.16 34.07 -11.76
CA ASP A 171 -5.41 34.82 -11.62
C ASP A 171 -6.67 33.93 -11.63
N GLY A 172 -6.60 32.77 -10.97
CA GLY A 172 -7.70 31.81 -10.92
C GLY A 172 -7.97 31.03 -12.21
N ALA A 173 -7.28 31.31 -13.32
CA ALA A 173 -7.57 30.75 -14.63
C ALA A 173 -6.98 29.35 -14.86
N VAL A 174 -6.00 28.93 -14.05
CA VAL A 174 -5.29 27.66 -14.24
C VAL A 174 -5.87 26.58 -13.35
N THR A 175 -6.24 25.45 -13.97
CA THR A 175 -6.61 24.21 -13.28
C THR A 175 -5.62 23.11 -13.60
N THR A 176 -4.95 22.60 -12.57
CA THR A 176 -4.02 21.46 -12.66
C THR A 176 -4.75 20.14 -12.49
N ARG A 177 -4.38 19.15 -13.29
CA ARG A 177 -4.96 17.80 -13.25
C ARG A 177 -4.11 16.87 -12.40
N PHE A 178 -4.75 16.02 -11.61
CA PHE A 178 -4.09 14.94 -10.88
C PHE A 178 -4.76 13.59 -11.16
N PRO A 179 -4.37 12.92 -12.27
CA PRO A 179 -4.84 11.58 -12.59
C PRO A 179 -4.32 10.56 -11.57
N ARG A 180 -5.22 9.71 -11.07
CA ARG A 180 -4.92 8.64 -10.11
C ARG A 180 -4.57 7.35 -10.87
N TYR A 181 -3.33 7.27 -11.34
CA TYR A 181 -2.85 6.17 -12.20
C TYR A 181 -2.74 4.84 -11.45
N ASN A 182 -3.13 3.75 -12.12
CA ASN A 182 -2.94 2.38 -11.63
C ASN A 182 -1.88 1.61 -12.43
N ASP A 183 -1.38 2.17 -13.53
CA ASP A 183 -0.22 1.64 -14.25
C ASP A 183 1.09 1.98 -13.52
N ALA A 184 1.75 0.96 -12.99
CA ALA A 184 3.02 1.11 -12.29
C ALA A 184 4.11 1.77 -13.15
N SER A 185 4.16 1.48 -14.46
CA SER A 185 5.15 2.08 -15.36
C SER A 185 4.96 3.59 -15.46
N LYS A 186 3.70 4.04 -15.52
CA LYS A 186 3.36 5.46 -15.49
C LYS A 186 3.72 6.11 -14.16
N LEU A 187 3.56 5.38 -13.05
CA LEU A 187 3.95 5.88 -11.73
C LEU A 187 5.47 6.06 -11.59
N LEU A 188 6.28 5.22 -12.23
CA LEU A 188 7.75 5.39 -12.25
C LEU A 188 8.21 6.63 -13.05
N GLU A 189 7.37 7.10 -13.97
CA GLU A 189 7.54 8.37 -14.69
C GLU A 189 7.09 9.56 -13.84
N THR A 190 5.85 9.53 -13.30
CA THR A 190 5.27 10.66 -12.57
C THR A 190 5.87 10.85 -11.18
N ARG A 191 6.36 9.77 -10.56
CA ARG A 191 7.10 9.73 -9.29
C ARG A 191 6.38 10.42 -8.13
N ARG A 192 5.06 10.43 -8.15
CA ARG A 192 4.25 11.08 -7.13
C ARG A 192 2.90 10.40 -6.94
N GLY A 193 2.36 10.49 -5.72
CA GLY A 193 1.03 9.97 -5.41
C GLY A 193 0.76 9.88 -3.91
N ARG A 194 -0.25 9.07 -3.55
CA ARG A 194 -0.61 8.73 -2.17
C ARG A 194 -0.27 7.25 -1.91
N CYS A 195 -0.70 6.67 -0.79
CA CYS A 195 -0.35 5.30 -0.38
C CYS A 195 -0.59 4.25 -1.49
N GLY A 196 -1.69 4.38 -2.24
CA GLY A 196 -2.02 3.57 -3.42
C GLY A 196 -0.90 3.50 -4.45
N GLU A 197 -0.51 4.68 -4.95
CA GLU A 197 0.55 4.82 -5.95
C GLU A 197 1.93 4.43 -5.40
N PHE A 198 2.20 4.74 -4.13
CA PHE A 198 3.44 4.34 -3.45
C PHE A 198 3.59 2.81 -3.43
N ALA A 199 2.59 2.09 -2.94
CA ALA A 199 2.65 0.63 -2.85
C ALA A 199 2.70 -0.03 -4.24
N ASN A 200 1.94 0.48 -5.20
CA ASN A 200 1.93 -0.05 -6.58
C ASN A 200 3.30 0.10 -7.27
N ALA A 201 3.87 1.32 -7.26
CA ALA A 201 5.18 1.56 -7.86
C ALA A 201 6.29 0.79 -7.13
N PHE A 202 6.25 0.72 -5.80
CA PHE A 202 7.24 -0.03 -5.03
C PHE A 202 7.16 -1.54 -5.29
N ALA A 203 5.96 -2.12 -5.34
CA ALA A 203 5.77 -3.54 -5.65
C ALA A 203 6.35 -3.89 -7.04
N GLN A 204 6.14 -3.03 -8.04
CA GLN A 204 6.72 -3.20 -9.37
C GLN A 204 8.25 -3.24 -9.34
N LEU A 205 8.90 -2.37 -8.55
CA LEU A 205 10.36 -2.36 -8.39
C LEU A 205 10.87 -3.65 -7.72
N CYS A 206 10.19 -4.11 -6.67
CA CYS A 206 10.54 -5.35 -5.99
C CYS A 206 10.44 -6.56 -6.93
N VAL A 207 9.34 -6.68 -7.68
CA VAL A 207 9.15 -7.77 -8.65
C VAL A 207 10.22 -7.70 -9.75
N ALA A 208 10.55 -6.51 -10.25
CA ALA A 208 11.57 -6.34 -11.29
C ALA A 208 12.98 -6.73 -10.82
N LEU A 209 13.30 -6.52 -9.54
CA LEU A 209 14.55 -6.93 -8.90
C LEU A 209 14.59 -8.42 -8.51
N GLY A 210 13.53 -9.18 -8.81
CA GLY A 210 13.45 -10.62 -8.57
C GLY A 210 12.98 -11.01 -7.17
N TYR A 211 12.41 -10.08 -6.39
CA TYR A 211 11.83 -10.41 -5.09
C TYR A 211 10.45 -11.04 -5.23
N ASP A 212 10.22 -12.11 -4.47
CA ASP A 212 8.86 -12.61 -4.22
C ASP A 212 8.08 -11.56 -3.41
N THR A 213 7.10 -10.95 -4.07
CA THR A 213 6.41 -9.75 -3.57
C THR A 213 4.92 -10.00 -3.53
N ARG A 214 4.27 -9.50 -2.47
CA ARG A 214 2.83 -9.40 -2.36
C ARG A 214 2.41 -7.95 -2.22
N TRP A 215 1.35 -7.57 -2.92
CA TRP A 215 0.62 -6.34 -2.66
C TRP A 215 -0.43 -6.60 -1.58
N VAL A 216 -0.45 -5.82 -0.52
CA VAL A 216 -1.39 -6.00 0.60
C VAL A 216 -2.35 -4.83 0.64
N ILE A 217 -3.63 -5.15 0.76
CA ILE A 217 -4.70 -4.18 0.90
C ILE A 217 -5.35 -4.39 2.25
N ASP A 218 -5.43 -3.33 3.06
CA ASP A 218 -6.40 -3.32 4.15
C ASP A 218 -7.74 -2.72 3.72
N TRP A 219 -8.80 -3.20 4.35
CA TRP A 219 -10.16 -2.77 4.03
C TRP A 219 -10.49 -1.37 4.52
N GLU A 220 -9.59 -0.76 5.30
CA GLU A 220 -9.74 0.52 5.98
C GLU A 220 -8.89 1.62 5.31
N ASP A 221 -8.70 1.52 4.00
CA ASP A 221 -8.06 2.51 3.12
C ASP A 221 -6.53 2.69 3.31
N HIS A 222 -5.79 1.59 3.45
CA HIS A 222 -4.33 1.60 3.29
C HIS A 222 -3.82 0.38 2.51
N VAL A 223 -2.65 0.55 1.89
CA VAL A 223 -2.00 -0.50 1.11
C VAL A 223 -0.48 -0.47 1.32
N TRP A 224 0.14 -1.65 1.26
CA TRP A 224 1.58 -1.82 1.42
C TRP A 224 2.06 -3.07 0.69
N CYS A 225 3.30 -3.50 0.92
CA CYS A 225 3.86 -4.72 0.34
C CYS A 225 4.31 -5.72 1.41
N GLU A 226 4.31 -7.02 1.09
CA GLU A 226 5.18 -7.99 1.76
C GLU A 226 6.25 -8.47 0.78
N VAL A 227 7.48 -8.63 1.25
CA VAL A 227 8.58 -9.22 0.46
C VAL A 227 9.13 -10.44 1.18
N PHE A 228 9.27 -11.57 0.49
CA PHE A 228 9.81 -12.78 1.10
C PHE A 228 11.33 -12.67 1.28
N SER A 229 11.80 -12.85 2.51
CA SER A 229 13.22 -12.95 2.83
C SER A 229 13.62 -14.43 2.85
N ALA A 230 14.45 -14.83 1.88
CA ALA A 230 14.99 -16.17 1.82
C ALA A 230 15.88 -16.49 3.03
N SER A 231 16.71 -15.53 3.48
CA SER A 231 17.57 -15.68 4.65
C SER A 231 16.81 -15.86 5.96
N GLN A 232 15.60 -15.29 6.06
CA GLN A 232 14.77 -15.40 7.27
C GLN A 232 13.64 -16.44 7.14
N GLY A 233 13.45 -17.02 5.95
CA GLY A 233 12.40 -18.00 5.68
C GLY A 233 10.98 -17.48 5.89
N ARG A 234 10.75 -16.16 5.75
CA ARG A 234 9.45 -15.52 6.04
C ARG A 234 9.21 -14.27 5.21
N TRP A 235 7.94 -13.91 5.09
CA TRP A 235 7.52 -12.62 4.55
C TRP A 235 7.92 -11.49 5.51
N LEU A 236 8.42 -10.39 4.97
CA LEU A 236 8.69 -9.14 5.67
C LEU A 236 7.64 -8.13 5.26
N HIS A 237 7.07 -7.40 6.23
CA HIS A 237 6.24 -6.24 5.94
C HIS A 237 7.12 -5.12 5.35
N CYS A 238 6.67 -4.46 4.28
CA CYS A 238 7.35 -3.34 3.65
C CYS A 238 6.34 -2.24 3.32
N ASP A 239 6.43 -1.12 4.03
CA ASP A 239 5.66 0.09 3.73
C ASP A 239 6.59 1.16 3.16
N ALA A 240 6.50 1.35 1.84
CA ALA A 240 7.32 2.31 1.12
C ALA A 240 6.89 3.76 1.37
N CYS A 241 5.65 3.99 1.81
CA CYS A 241 5.22 5.32 2.24
C CYS A 241 5.93 5.73 3.54
N GLU A 242 6.24 4.76 4.40
CA GLU A 242 6.80 5.02 5.73
C GLU A 242 8.31 4.74 5.84
N ASP A 243 8.96 4.26 4.76
CA ASP A 243 10.35 3.75 4.83
C ASP A 243 10.51 2.69 5.94
N ALA A 244 9.47 1.85 6.09
CA ALA A 244 9.35 0.90 7.18
C ALA A 244 9.46 -0.54 6.68
N CYS A 245 10.29 -1.33 7.35
CA CYS A 245 10.45 -2.75 7.09
C CYS A 245 10.29 -3.56 8.36
N ASP A 246 9.55 -4.66 8.27
CA ASP A 246 9.28 -5.63 9.34
C ASP A 246 8.68 -5.02 10.63
N GLN A 247 7.81 -4.04 10.46
CA GLN A 247 7.05 -3.37 11.52
C GLN A 247 5.54 -3.56 11.30
N PRO A 248 5.01 -4.80 11.33
CA PRO A 248 3.61 -5.04 10.98
C PRO A 248 2.59 -4.43 11.94
N LEU A 249 2.97 -4.11 13.19
CA LEU A 249 2.10 -3.42 14.14
C LEU A 249 2.13 -1.89 14.01
N LEU A 250 2.77 -1.37 12.96
CA LEU A 250 2.81 0.07 12.66
C LEU A 250 1.40 0.68 12.58
N TYR A 251 0.44 -0.06 12.01
CA TYR A 251 -0.89 0.46 11.77
C TYR A 251 -1.77 0.43 13.03
N GLU A 252 -1.93 -0.72 13.66
CA GLU A 252 -2.81 -0.84 14.82
C GLU A 252 -2.21 -0.19 16.06
N LYS A 253 -0.96 -0.52 16.42
CA LYS A 253 -0.32 0.07 17.61
C LYS A 253 0.24 1.46 17.35
N GLY A 254 0.80 1.69 16.16
CA GLY A 254 1.40 2.99 15.84
C GLY A 254 0.35 4.05 15.52
N TRP A 255 -0.56 3.78 14.58
CA TRP A 255 -1.58 4.75 14.14
C TRP A 255 -2.90 4.66 14.92
N GLY A 256 -3.10 3.63 15.73
CA GLY A 256 -4.40 3.38 16.38
C GLY A 256 -5.47 2.91 15.39
N LYS A 257 -5.06 2.41 14.22
CA LYS A 257 -5.97 2.00 13.15
C LYS A 257 -6.71 0.71 13.56
N LYS A 258 -8.03 0.70 13.41
CA LYS A 258 -8.85 -0.50 13.67
C LYS A 258 -8.97 -1.32 12.39
N LEU A 259 -8.10 -2.30 12.18
CA LEU A 259 -8.14 -3.14 10.98
C LEU A 259 -9.27 -4.17 11.05
N SER A 260 -9.84 -4.50 9.89
CA SER A 260 -10.83 -5.58 9.72
C SER A 260 -10.25 -6.74 8.90
N TYR A 261 -9.87 -6.44 7.66
CA TYR A 261 -9.23 -7.35 6.71
C TYR A 261 -7.93 -6.74 6.19
N ALA A 262 -6.85 -7.51 6.21
CA ALA A 262 -5.63 -7.27 5.44
C ALA A 262 -5.39 -8.48 4.53
N ILE A 263 -5.54 -8.28 3.23
CA ILE A 263 -5.47 -9.35 2.22
C ILE A 263 -4.25 -9.12 1.34
N ALA A 264 -3.39 -10.14 1.24
CA ALA A 264 -2.20 -10.13 0.43
C ALA A 264 -2.41 -10.86 -0.91
N PHE A 265 -1.99 -10.21 -1.99
CA PHE A 265 -2.06 -10.71 -3.36
C PHE A 265 -0.64 -10.92 -3.86
N GLY A 266 -0.29 -12.11 -4.33
CA GLY A 266 1.01 -12.39 -4.93
C GLY A 266 0.88 -13.34 -6.12
N ARG A 267 1.98 -13.59 -6.82
CA ARG A 267 2.01 -14.53 -7.96
C ARG A 267 1.46 -15.91 -7.61
N GLY A 268 1.70 -16.37 -6.38
CA GLY A 268 1.26 -17.68 -5.87
C GLY A 268 -0.18 -17.73 -5.34
N GLY A 269 -0.93 -16.62 -5.40
CA GLY A 269 -2.33 -16.55 -4.97
C GLY A 269 -2.63 -15.46 -3.95
N VAL A 270 -3.81 -15.57 -3.33
CA VAL A 270 -4.38 -14.60 -2.39
C VAL A 270 -4.42 -15.19 -0.98
N LYS A 271 -4.05 -14.40 0.04
CA LYS A 271 -4.01 -14.86 1.44
C LYS A 271 -4.52 -13.79 2.41
N ASP A 272 -5.37 -14.17 3.35
CA ASP A 272 -5.67 -13.33 4.53
C ASP A 272 -4.44 -13.31 5.44
N VAL A 273 -3.83 -12.13 5.58
CA VAL A 273 -2.65 -11.88 6.41
C VAL A 273 -2.98 -11.06 7.66
N THR A 274 -4.26 -10.83 7.95
CA THR A 274 -4.73 -9.95 9.04
C THR A 274 -4.09 -10.26 10.39
N ARG A 275 -3.97 -11.56 10.73
CA ARG A 275 -3.34 -12.01 11.99
C ARG A 275 -1.95 -11.40 12.24
N ARG A 276 -1.22 -11.06 11.18
CA ARG A 276 0.11 -10.45 11.29
C ARG A 276 0.05 -8.98 11.74
N TYR A 277 -1.02 -8.27 11.39
CA TYR A 277 -1.15 -6.82 11.49
C TYR A 277 -2.03 -6.37 12.66
N VAL A 278 -2.55 -7.31 13.44
CA VAL A 278 -3.40 -7.06 14.61
C VAL A 278 -2.87 -7.77 15.85
N VAL A 279 -3.11 -7.18 17.01
CA VAL A 279 -2.72 -7.69 18.32
C VAL A 279 -3.69 -8.74 18.81
N ASP A 280 -4.99 -8.46 18.70
CA ASP A 280 -6.06 -9.37 19.09
C ASP A 280 -6.81 -9.84 17.83
N PHE A 281 -6.34 -10.97 17.30
CA PHE A 281 -6.92 -11.55 16.09
C PHE A 281 -8.36 -12.03 16.31
N ASP A 282 -8.69 -12.57 17.48
CA ASP A 282 -10.00 -13.14 17.74
C ASP A 282 -11.05 -12.02 17.89
N ALA A 283 -10.70 -10.93 18.59
CA ALA A 283 -11.55 -9.74 18.64
C ALA A 283 -11.71 -9.09 17.26
N THR A 284 -10.63 -9.04 16.46
CA THR A 284 -10.69 -8.52 15.09
C THR A 284 -11.65 -9.35 14.23
N VAL A 285 -11.57 -10.69 14.31
CA VAL A 285 -12.44 -11.59 13.55
C VAL A 285 -13.89 -11.45 14.01
N ALA A 286 -14.15 -11.35 15.32
CA ALA A 286 -15.50 -11.15 15.85
C ALA A 286 -16.14 -9.82 15.39
N ALA A 287 -15.33 -8.81 15.10
CA ALA A 287 -15.79 -7.52 14.60
C ALA A 287 -16.02 -7.47 13.08
N ARG A 288 -15.71 -8.54 12.34
CA ARG A 288 -15.92 -8.59 10.88
C ARG A 288 -17.40 -8.77 10.55
N THR A 289 -17.95 -7.82 9.80
CA THR A 289 -19.36 -7.79 9.40
C THR A 289 -19.57 -7.86 7.89
N ARG A 290 -18.53 -8.21 7.13
CA ARG A 290 -18.51 -8.26 5.65
C ARG A 290 -17.97 -9.59 5.17
#